data_AF-A0A954UWB2-F1
#
_entry.id   AF-A0A954UWB2-F1
#
_cell.length_a   1.000
_cell.length_b   1.000
_cell.length_c   1.000
_cell.angle_alpha   90.00
_cell.angle_beta   90.00
_cell.angle_gamma   90.00
#
_symmetry.space_group_name_H-M   'P 1'
#
loop_
_entity.id
_entity.type
_entity.pdbx_description
1 polymer ?
#
loop_
_entity_poly.entity_id
_entity_poly.type
_entity_poly.pdbx_seq_one_letter_code
_entity_poly.pdbx_strand_id
1 'polypeptide(L)' 'MKTAIFISVRNKARRLPGKVLHHIRGRSVIEHIIDRVRRSRWADEVILTTSTHADDKVLVEVAESNGIAA' A
#
# COMPACT_ATOMS: atom_id res chain seq x y z
N MET A 1 -15.90 17.62 -7.99
CA MET A 1 -15.47 17.14 -6.67
C MET A 1 -14.51 16.00 -6.92
N LYS A 2 -13.36 15.92 -6.24
CA LYS A 2 -12.36 14.88 -6.44
C LYS A 2 -12.36 13.92 -5.25
N THR A 3 -12.35 12.61 -5.48
CA THR A 3 -12.39 11.58 -4.44
C THR A 3 -11.13 10.73 -4.47
N ALA A 4 -10.60 10.37 -3.30
CA ALA A 4 -9.38 9.58 -3.18
C ALA A 4 -9.54 8.48 -2.12
N ILE A 5 -8.88 7.35 -2.34
CA ILE A 5 -8.76 6.27 -1.36
C ILE A 5 -7.35 6.28 -0.78
N PHE A 6 -7.27 6.42 0.54
CA PHE A 6 -6.01 6.39 1.28
C PHE A 6 -5.78 5.01 1.88
N ILE A 7 -4.70 4.35 1.46
CA ILE A 7 -4.26 3.07 2.02
C ILE A 7 -3.20 3.37 3.09
N SER A 8 -3.63 3.54 4.34
CA SER A 8 -2.72 3.82 5.45
C SER A 8 -2.06 2.57 6.01
N VAL A 9 -0.74 2.49 5.93
CA VAL A 9 0.00 1.28 6.31
C VAL A 9 1.39 1.57 6.89
N ARG A 10 1.79 0.79 7.88
CA ARG A 10 3.13 0.81 8.52
C ARG A 10 3.65 -0.61 8.71
N ASN A 11 4.95 -0.79 8.61
CA ASN A 11 5.66 -2.04 8.71
C ASN A 11 6.05 -2.40 10.16
N LYS A 12 5.09 -2.35 11.10
CA LYS A 12 5.35 -2.56 12.55
C LYS A 12 4.50 -3.66 13.19
N ALA A 13 4.09 -4.65 12.40
CA ALA A 13 3.25 -5.73 12.88
C ALA A 13 4.00 -6.61 13.91
N ARG A 14 3.41 -6.80 15.10
CA ARG A 14 3.99 -7.67 16.16
C ARG A 14 3.58 -9.13 16.06
N ARG A 15 2.33 -9.42 15.66
CA ARG A 15 1.78 -10.80 15.59
C ARG A 15 2.31 -11.59 14.39
N LEU A 16 2.40 -10.92 13.23
CA LEU A 16 3.02 -11.44 12.03
C LEU A 16 3.99 -10.37 11.52
N PRO A 17 5.26 -10.40 11.97
CA PRO A 17 6.28 -9.47 11.49
C PRO A 17 6.34 -9.47 9.96
N GLY A 18 6.45 -8.29 9.36
CA GLY A 18 6.45 -8.15 7.91
C GLY A 18 5.12 -8.46 7.21
N LYS A 19 3.98 -8.55 7.94
CA LYS A 19 2.65 -8.87 7.38
C LYS A 19 2.33 -8.18 6.05
N VAL A 20 2.68 -6.90 5.94
CA VAL A 20 2.35 -6.06 4.78
C VAL A 20 3.13 -6.47 3.54
N LEU A 21 4.39 -6.87 3.72
CA LEU A 21 5.32 -7.28 2.68
C LEU A 21 5.33 -8.80 2.47
N HIS A 22 4.58 -9.54 3.28
CA HIS A 22 4.48 -10.99 3.17
C HIS A 22 3.90 -11.37 1.81
N HIS A 23 4.52 -12.35 1.14
CA HIS A 23 4.14 -12.72 -0.22
C HIS A 23 3.03 -13.77 -0.21
N ILE A 24 1.98 -13.51 -0.99
CA ILE A 24 0.91 -14.45 -1.29
C ILE A 24 0.88 -14.61 -2.81
N ARG A 25 1.12 -15.84 -3.30
CA ARG A 25 1.15 -16.15 -4.74
C ARG A 25 2.04 -15.19 -5.57
N GLY A 26 3.24 -14.90 -5.07
CA GLY A 26 4.25 -14.12 -5.79
C GLY A 26 4.10 -12.60 -5.73
N ARG A 27 3.12 -12.05 -4.99
CA ARG A 27 3.01 -10.61 -4.70
C ARG A 27 2.82 -10.36 -3.21
N SER A 28 3.29 -9.25 -2.70
CA SER A 28 3.08 -8.83 -1.32
C SER A 28 1.60 -8.59 -1.01
N VAL A 29 1.21 -8.71 0.27
CA VAL A 29 -0.16 -8.44 0.73
C VAL A 29 -0.62 -7.04 0.30
N ILE A 30 0.25 -6.02 0.42
CA ILE A 30 -0.10 -4.65 0.04
C ILE A 30 -0.33 -4.48 -1.46
N GLU A 31 0.42 -5.18 -2.31
CA GLU A 31 0.20 -5.15 -3.76
C GLU A 31 -1.16 -5.72 -4.14
N HIS A 32 -1.60 -6.79 -3.47
CA HIS A 32 -2.97 -7.31 -3.65
C HIS A 32 -4.02 -6.28 -3.24
N ILE A 33 -3.80 -5.53 -2.16
CA ILE A 33 -4.73 -4.48 -1.72
C ILE A 33 -4.76 -3.35 -2.76
N ILE A 34 -3.61 -2.88 -3.22
CA ILE A 34 -3.51 -1.82 -4.23
C ILE A 34 -4.24 -2.24 -5.51
N ASP A 35 -3.96 -3.44 -6.04
CA ASP A 35 -4.61 -3.96 -7.25
C ASP A 35 -6.13 -4.03 -7.12
N ARG A 36 -6.65 -4.37 -5.93
CA ARG A 36 -8.10 -4.41 -5.67
C ARG A 36 -8.71 -3.02 -5.57
N VAL A 37 -8.05 -2.10 -4.85
CA VAL A 37 -8.54 -0.74 -4.65
C VAL A 37 -8.53 0.06 -5.95
N ARG A 38 -7.51 -0.13 -6.80
CA ARG A 38 -7.42 0.52 -8.13
C ARG A 38 -8.56 0.16 -9.08
N ARG A 39 -9.31 -0.92 -8.83
CA ARG A 39 -10.48 -1.30 -9.63
C ARG A 39 -11.77 -0.56 -9.23
N SER A 40 -11.72 0.23 -8.16
CA SER A 40 -12.86 1.05 -7.73
C SER A 40 -13.21 2.08 -8.81
N ARG A 41 -14.51 2.24 -9.08
CA ARG A 41 -15.04 3.28 -9.99
C ARG A 41 -15.44 4.57 -9.25
N TRP A 42 -15.26 4.60 -7.94
CA TRP A 42 -15.76 5.66 -7.04
C TRP A 42 -14.68 6.63 -6.57
N ALA A 43 -13.42 6.36 -6.92
CA ALA A 43 -12.27 7.18 -6.53
C ALA A 43 -11.48 7.56 -7.78
N ASP A 44 -11.13 8.84 -7.86
CA ASP A 44 -10.24 9.37 -8.90
C ASP A 44 -8.79 8.96 -8.64
N GLU A 45 -8.41 8.79 -7.36
CA GLU A 45 -7.03 8.52 -6.95
C GLU A 45 -6.93 7.47 -5.85
N VAL A 46 -5.80 6.76 -5.86
CA VAL A 46 -5.38 5.86 -4.78
C VAL A 46 -4.03 6.35 -4.29
N ILE A 47 -3.91 6.55 -2.98
CA ILE A 47 -2.73 7.12 -2.34
C ILE A 47 -2.35 6.19 -1.19
N LEU A 48 -1.12 5.69 -1.18
CA LEU A 48 -0.58 5.00 -0.03
C LEU A 48 -0.15 6.06 0.99
N THR A 49 -0.41 5.85 2.28
CA THR A 49 0.11 6.75 3.31
C THR A 49 0.87 5.94 4.33
N THR A 50 2.09 6.34 4.62
CA THR A 50 2.96 5.63 5.55
C THR A 50 3.65 6.59 6.52
N SER A 51 4.50 6.09 7.42
CA SER A 51 5.26 6.96 8.31
C SER A 51 6.61 7.34 7.69
N THR A 52 7.28 8.34 8.27
CA THR A 52 8.64 8.74 7.89
C THR A 52 9.72 7.83 8.48
N HIS A 53 9.36 6.74 9.16
CA HIS A 53 10.31 5.80 9.72
C HIS A 53 11.05 5.03 8.62
N ALA A 54 12.34 4.74 8.82
CA ALA A 54 13.16 4.08 7.81
C ALA A 54 12.59 2.71 7.36
N ASP A 55 12.08 1.92 8.31
CA ASP A 55 11.44 0.62 8.05
C ASP A 55 10.22 0.68 7.11
N ASP A 56 9.60 1.86 6.98
CA ASP A 56 8.43 2.09 6.13
C ASP A 56 8.82 2.56 4.72
N LYS A 57 10.11 2.87 4.45
CA LYS A 57 10.57 3.35 3.13
C LYS A 57 10.22 2.39 1.99
N VAL A 58 10.31 1.08 2.25
CA VAL A 58 9.91 0.03 1.29
C VAL A 58 8.45 0.16 0.84
N LEU A 59 7.57 0.74 1.65
CA LEU A 59 6.16 0.97 1.29
C LEU A 59 6.00 2.08 0.25
N VAL A 60 6.91 3.07 0.24
CA VAL A 60 6.99 4.11 -0.80
C VAL A 60 7.43 3.48 -2.12
N GLU A 61 8.47 2.63 -2.09
CA GLU A 61 8.96 1.92 -3.28
C GLU A 61 7.88 0.99 -3.88
N VAL A 62 7.09 0.34 -3.03
CA VAL A 62 5.93 -0.46 -3.46
C VAL A 62 4.87 0.42 -4.14
N ALA A 63 4.56 1.59 -3.59
CA ALA A 63 3.59 2.50 -4.16
C ALA A 63 4.02 2.99 -5.57
N GLU A 64 5.27 3.43 -5.69
CA GLU A 64 5.87 3.85 -6.95
C GLU A 64 5.85 2.73 -8.00
N SER A 65 6.27 1.52 -7.61
CA SER A 65 6.27 0.32 -8.48
C SER A 65 4.86 -0.08 -8.93
N ASN A 66 3.83 0.27 -8.15
CA ASN A 66 2.43 0.04 -8.47
C ASN A 66 1.75 1.26 -9.08
N GLY A 67 2.48 2.32 -9.41
CA GLY A 67 1.97 3.51 -10.09
C GLY A 67 0.93 4.29 -9.29
N ILE A 68 1.07 4.34 -7.95
CA ILE A 68 0.25 5.18 -7.07
C ILE A 68 1.15 6.12 -6.26
N ALA A 69 0.60 7.23 -5.76
CA ALA A 69 1.33 8.15 -4.90
C ALA A 69 1.53 7.57 -3.49
N ALA A 70 2.58 8.00 -2.79
CA ALA A 70 2.90 7.66 -1.40
C ALA A 70 3.30 8.87 -0.56
#